data_AF-A0A9N9NL40-F1
#
_entry.id   AF-A0A9N9NL40-F1
#
_cell.length_a   1.000
_cell.length_b   1.000
_cell.length_c   1.000
_cell.angle_alpha   90.00
_cell.angle_beta   90.00
_cell.angle_gamma   90.00
#
_symmetry.space_group_name_H-M   'P 1'
#
loop_
_entity.id
_entity.type
_entity.pdbx_description
1 polymer ?
#
loop_
_entity_poly.entity_id
_entity_poly.type
_entity_poly.pdbx_seq_one_letter_code
_entity_poly.pdbx_strand_id
1 'polypeptide(L)'
;PTTEDISTEEVTHAWITSVARGTMHALFERILMISQLSSHGTQQLLTDLGYLTNVLSALEIEPTREIIKTIKVLEMDEDSVVNALRAKTGSISQSGNLINDFEEFSDAKDHEILDKVASVRGIRLLDL
;
A
#
# COMPACT_ATOMS: atom_id res chain seq x y z
N PRO A 1 -32.46 -19.00 -22.08
CA PRO A 1 -31.64 -18.11 -21.23
C PRO A 1 -32.54 -17.30 -20.30
N THR A 2 -32.64 -17.70 -19.03
CA THR A 2 -33.27 -16.89 -17.99
C THR A 2 -32.34 -15.71 -17.72
N THR A 3 -32.82 -14.50 -17.97
CA THR A 3 -32.19 -13.27 -17.50
C THR A 3 -32.32 -13.28 -15.98
N GLU A 4 -31.23 -13.56 -15.26
CA GLU A 4 -31.19 -13.30 -13.82
C GLU A 4 -31.32 -11.79 -13.62
N ASP A 5 -32.42 -11.37 -12.98
CA ASP A 5 -32.61 -9.98 -12.60
C ASP A 5 -31.60 -9.65 -11.49
N ILE A 6 -30.73 -8.68 -11.75
CA ILE A 6 -29.75 -8.18 -10.77
C ILE A 6 -30.53 -7.56 -9.61
N SER A 7 -30.27 -8.02 -8.39
CA SER A 7 -30.91 -7.52 -7.18
C SER A 7 -30.47 -6.09 -6.84
N THR A 8 -31.33 -5.36 -6.12
CA THR A 8 -30.99 -4.03 -5.58
C THR A 8 -29.76 -4.08 -4.67
N GLU A 9 -29.58 -5.18 -3.94
CA GLU A 9 -28.43 -5.40 -3.06
C GLU A 9 -27.12 -5.49 -3.86
N GLU A 10 -27.09 -6.27 -4.94
CA GLU A 10 -25.93 -6.36 -5.83
C GLU A 10 -25.58 -5.01 -6.47
N VAL A 11 -26.59 -4.25 -6.93
CA VAL A 11 -26.37 -2.91 -7.48
C VAL A 11 -25.82 -1.95 -6.42
N THR A 12 -26.37 -2.01 -5.21
CA THR A 12 -25.94 -1.15 -4.10
C THR A 12 -24.51 -1.48 -3.68
N HIS A 13 -24.17 -2.77 -3.57
CA HIS A 13 -22.84 -3.23 -3.21
C HIS A 13 -21.80 -2.87 -4.29
N ALA A 14 -22.15 -3.02 -5.57
CA ALA A 14 -21.28 -2.61 -6.69
C ALA A 14 -21.04 -1.08 -6.68
N TRP A 15 -22.08 -0.30 -6.40
CA TRP A 15 -21.96 1.16 -6.31
C TRP A 15 -21.04 1.59 -5.16
N ILE A 16 -21.24 1.07 -3.95
CA ILE A 16 -20.39 1.44 -2.80
C ILE A 16 -18.95 0.97 -2.98
N THR A 17 -18.74 -0.21 -3.58
CA THR A 17 -17.41 -0.71 -3.95
C THR A 17 -16.70 0.25 -4.91
N SER A 18 -17.41 0.79 -5.91
CA SER A 18 -16.85 1.78 -6.84
C SER A 18 -16.47 3.08 -6.13
N VAL A 19 -17.30 3.57 -5.21
CA VAL A 19 -17.01 4.78 -4.42
C VAL A 19 -15.80 4.56 -3.51
N ALA A 20 -15.71 3.41 -2.84
CA ALA A 20 -14.60 3.05 -1.97
C ALA A 20 -13.28 2.97 -2.75
N ARG A 21 -13.26 2.35 -3.93
CA ARG A 21 -12.09 2.29 -4.82
C ARG A 21 -11.63 3.67 -5.27
N GLY A 22 -12.57 4.53 -5.68
CA GLY A 22 -12.27 5.93 -6.03
C GLY A 22 -11.67 6.71 -4.85
N THR A 23 -12.20 6.48 -3.65
CA THR A 23 -11.70 7.11 -2.41
C THR A 23 -10.29 6.64 -2.06
N MET A 24 -10.03 5.33 -2.10
CA MET A 24 -8.69 4.76 -1.87
C MET A 24 -7.66 5.29 -2.87
N HIS A 25 -8.02 5.38 -4.14
CA HIS A 25 -7.15 5.94 -5.17
C HIS A 25 -6.81 7.41 -4.89
N ALA A 26 -7.82 8.24 -4.58
CA ALA A 26 -7.60 9.64 -4.24
C ALA A 26 -6.74 9.81 -2.97
N LEU A 27 -6.96 8.97 -1.95
CA LEU A 27 -6.15 8.97 -0.73
C LEU A 27 -4.70 8.60 -1.02
N PHE A 28 -4.46 7.53 -1.78
CA PHE A 28 -3.13 7.09 -2.17
C PHE A 28 -2.36 8.22 -2.87
N GLU A 29 -2.97 8.89 -3.86
CA GLU A 29 -2.36 10.04 -4.53
C GLU A 29 -1.98 11.16 -3.55
N ARG A 30 -2.79 11.42 -2.51
CA ARG A 30 -2.45 12.41 -1.48
C ARG A 30 -1.30 11.96 -0.58
N ILE A 31 -1.20 10.68 -0.25
CA ILE A 31 -0.07 10.13 0.50
C ILE A 31 1.24 10.34 -0.28
N LEU A 32 1.22 10.07 -1.59
CA LEU A 32 2.40 10.25 -2.44
C LEU A 32 2.86 11.71 -2.58
N MET A 33 2.00 12.68 -2.31
CA MET A 33 2.34 14.11 -2.33
C MET A 33 2.99 14.60 -1.02
N ILE A 34 3.04 13.78 0.02
CA ILE A 34 3.68 14.16 1.28
C ILE A 34 5.20 14.19 1.08
N SER A 35 5.81 15.36 1.27
CA SER A 35 7.26 15.52 1.06
C SER A 35 8.08 14.61 1.98
N GLN A 36 7.73 14.59 3.27
CA GLN A 36 8.34 13.75 4.30
C GLN A 36 7.50 13.78 5.58
N LEU A 37 7.35 12.64 6.24
CA LEU A 37 6.75 12.49 7.57
C LEU A 37 7.85 12.35 8.63
N SER A 38 7.53 12.80 9.85
CA SER A 38 8.28 12.38 11.04
C SER A 38 7.93 10.93 11.39
N SER A 39 8.73 10.28 12.25
CA SER A 39 8.42 8.94 12.77
C SER A 39 7.01 8.86 13.39
N HIS A 40 6.62 9.88 14.18
CA HIS A 40 5.27 9.99 14.72
C HIS A 40 4.20 10.22 13.63
N GLY A 41 4.52 10.97 12.57
CA GLY A 41 3.65 11.14 11.40
C GLY A 41 3.39 9.82 10.67
N THR A 42 4.43 9.00 10.49
CA THR A 42 4.33 7.66 9.89
C THR A 42 3.39 6.76 10.70
N GLN A 43 3.52 6.76 12.03
CA GLN A 43 2.66 5.96 12.92
C GLN A 43 1.19 6.42 12.90
N GLN A 44 0.96 7.74 12.84
CA GLN A 44 -0.40 8.27 12.67
C GLN A 44 -1.00 7.84 11.33
N LEU A 45 -0.27 7.99 10.23
CA LEU A 45 -0.76 7.56 8.91
C LEU A 45 -1.08 6.05 8.89
N LEU A 46 -0.22 5.22 9.49
CA LEU A 46 -0.47 3.79 9.60
C LEU A 46 -1.74 3.50 10.41
N THR A 47 -1.95 4.22 11.51
CA THR A 47 -3.17 4.11 12.32
C THR A 47 -4.42 4.50 11.52
N ASP A 48 -4.37 5.61 10.78
CA ASP A 48 -5.47 6.10 9.95
C ASP A 48 -5.82 5.09 8.83
N LEU A 49 -4.80 4.50 8.20
CA LEU A 49 -4.99 3.45 7.20
C LEU A 49 -5.56 2.17 7.82
N GLY A 50 -5.21 1.83 9.07
CA GLY A 50 -5.83 0.74 9.81
C GLY A 50 -7.32 0.98 10.10
N TYR A 51 -7.72 2.21 10.41
CA TYR A 51 -9.14 2.55 10.52
C TYR A 51 -9.87 2.43 9.18
N LEU A 52 -9.24 2.87 8.08
CA LEU A 52 -9.79 2.72 6.75
C LEU A 52 -10.03 1.24 6.39
N THR A 53 -9.05 0.36 6.60
CA THR A 53 -9.20 -1.07 6.26
C THR A 53 -10.26 -1.75 7.11
N ASN A 54 -10.43 -1.36 8.37
CA ASN A 54 -11.53 -1.83 9.22
C ASN A 54 -12.91 -1.45 8.66
N VAL A 55 -13.06 -0.20 8.19
CA VAL A 55 -14.31 0.26 7.56
C VAL A 55 -14.57 -0.49 6.25
N LEU A 56 -13.54 -0.66 5.41
CA LEU A 56 -13.65 -1.41 4.16
C LEU A 56 -14.07 -2.86 4.41
N SER A 57 -13.47 -3.53 5.40
CA SER A 57 -13.82 -4.89 5.80
C SER A 57 -15.27 -4.99 6.29
N ALA A 58 -15.75 -4.02 7.09
CA ALA A 58 -17.14 -3.97 7.54
C ALA A 58 -18.14 -3.75 6.39
N LEU A 59 -17.69 -3.21 5.26
CA LEU A 59 -18.46 -3.05 4.03
C LEU A 59 -18.27 -4.23 3.05
N GLU A 60 -17.50 -5.26 3.43
CA GLU A 60 -17.12 -6.39 2.58
C GLU A 60 -16.37 -5.95 1.31
N ILE A 61 -15.56 -4.90 1.43
CA ILE A 61 -14.74 -4.35 0.34
C ILE A 61 -13.27 -4.62 0.64
N GLU A 62 -12.60 -5.27 -0.31
CA GLU A 62 -11.15 -5.48 -0.21
C GLU A 62 -10.37 -4.17 -0.46
N PRO A 63 -9.35 -3.87 0.36
CA PRO A 63 -8.44 -2.78 0.08
C PRO A 63 -7.74 -2.94 -1.28
N THR A 64 -7.47 -1.81 -1.94
CA THR A 64 -6.69 -1.83 -3.18
C THR A 64 -5.24 -2.21 -2.93
N ARG A 65 -4.58 -2.74 -3.97
CA ARG A 65 -3.16 -3.14 -3.92
C ARG A 65 -2.27 -1.98 -3.47
N GLU A 66 -2.54 -0.77 -3.94
CA GLU A 66 -1.82 0.45 -3.61
C GLU A 66 -1.87 0.75 -2.11
N ILE A 67 -3.04 0.61 -1.48
CA ILE A 67 -3.21 0.80 -0.03
C ILE A 67 -2.49 -0.31 0.74
N ILE A 68 -2.64 -1.58 0.33
CA ILE A 68 -1.98 -2.73 0.99
C ILE A 68 -0.46 -2.56 0.97
N LYS A 69 0.13 -2.24 -0.19
CA LYS A 69 1.57 -2.04 -0.32
C LYS A 69 2.05 -0.81 0.43
N THR A 70 1.25 0.26 0.47
CA THR A 70 1.56 1.45 1.28
C THR A 70 1.64 1.09 2.77
N ILE A 71 0.64 0.38 3.31
CA ILE A 71 0.63 -0.09 4.70
C ILE A 71 1.87 -0.93 4.98
N LYS A 72 2.15 -1.93 4.13
CA LYS A 72 3.32 -2.80 4.28
C LYS A 72 4.62 -2.00 4.38
N VAL A 73 4.84 -1.04 3.48
CA VAL A 73 6.06 -0.19 3.52
C VAL A 73 6.09 0.68 4.77
N LEU A 74 4.96 1.14 5.30
CA LEU A 74 4.91 1.91 6.55
C LEU A 74 5.20 1.04 7.80
N GLU A 75 4.84 -0.24 7.77
CA GLU A 75 5.07 -1.21 8.84
C GLU A 75 6.51 -1.73 8.92
N MET A 76 7.20 -1.81 7.78
CA MET A 76 8.58 -2.28 7.73
C MET A 76 9.51 -1.43 8.61
N ASP A 77 10.45 -2.08 9.29
CA ASP A 77 11.57 -1.35 9.90
C ASP A 77 12.45 -0.71 8.81
N GLU A 78 13.30 0.23 9.23
CA GLU A 78 14.14 1.00 8.30
C GLU A 78 15.12 0.11 7.52
N ASP A 79 15.75 -0.88 8.18
CA ASP A 79 16.70 -1.79 7.53
C ASP A 79 16.00 -2.63 6.46
N SER A 80 14.79 -3.11 6.74
CA SER A 80 13.97 -3.84 5.78
C SER A 80 13.63 -3.00 4.55
N VAL A 81 13.26 -1.72 4.72
CA VAL A 81 12.99 -0.82 3.58
C VAL A 81 14.26 -0.57 2.77
N VAL A 82 15.39 -0.32 3.43
CA VAL A 82 16.68 -0.12 2.76
C VAL A 82 17.08 -1.35 1.95
N ASN A 83 16.91 -2.54 2.51
CA ASN A 83 17.19 -3.79 1.80
C ASN A 83 16.27 -3.96 0.58
N ALA A 84 15.00 -3.55 0.68
CA ALA A 84 14.05 -3.54 -0.44
C ALA A 84 14.51 -2.65 -1.59
N LEU A 85 14.89 -1.42 -1.28
CA LEU A 85 15.37 -0.45 -2.25
C LEU A 85 16.68 -0.92 -2.93
N ARG A 86 17.56 -1.59 -2.17
CA ARG A 86 18.82 -2.17 -2.69
C ARG A 86 18.58 -3.39 -3.57
N ALA A 87 17.65 -4.27 -3.20
CA ALA A 87 17.28 -5.44 -3.98
C ALA A 87 16.76 -5.03 -5.37
N LYS A 88 15.91 -4.00 -5.42
CA LYS A 88 15.46 -3.38 -6.68
C LYS A 88 16.60 -2.87 -7.57
N THR A 89 17.67 -2.34 -6.96
CA THR A 89 18.83 -1.76 -7.69
C THR A 89 19.85 -2.83 -8.10
N GLY A 90 19.67 -4.09 -7.70
CA GLY A 90 20.58 -5.20 -8.02
C GLY A 90 21.84 -5.30 -7.16
N SER A 91 21.88 -4.60 -6.01
CA SER A 91 23.12 -4.39 -5.23
C SER A 91 23.38 -5.40 -4.10
N ILE A 92 22.53 -6.40 -3.85
CA ILE A 92 22.76 -7.40 -2.78
C ILE A 92 22.55 -8.84 -3.25
N SER A 93 23.56 -9.67 -2.99
CA SER A 93 23.50 -11.13 -2.99
C SER A 93 23.02 -11.63 -1.61
N GLN A 94 21.79 -12.16 -1.59
CA GLN A 94 21.20 -13.19 -0.72
C GLN A 94 21.65 -13.32 0.76
N SER A 95 20.71 -13.09 1.67
CA SER A 95 20.61 -13.78 2.97
C SER A 95 19.20 -14.37 3.14
N GLY A 96 19.11 -15.67 3.38
CA GLY A 96 17.93 -16.52 3.11
C GLY A 96 16.63 -16.28 3.91
N ASN A 97 16.59 -15.36 4.89
CA ASN A 97 15.36 -15.01 5.61
C ASN A 97 14.64 -13.78 5.05
N LEU A 98 15.33 -12.99 4.23
CA LEU A 98 14.83 -11.76 3.62
C LEU A 98 13.88 -12.07 2.44
N ILE A 99 14.05 -13.23 1.78
CA ILE A 99 13.45 -13.61 0.49
C ILE A 99 11.90 -13.52 0.49
N ASN A 100 11.23 -13.84 1.60
CA ASN A 100 9.77 -13.85 1.65
C ASN A 100 9.13 -12.45 1.65
N ASP A 101 9.78 -11.44 2.23
CA ASP A 101 9.26 -10.06 2.18
C ASP A 101 9.53 -9.38 0.83
N PHE A 102 10.50 -9.89 0.04
CA PHE A 102 10.86 -9.31 -1.27
C PHE A 102 10.09 -9.88 -2.45
N GLU A 103 9.58 -11.12 -2.38
CA GLU A 103 8.68 -11.65 -3.42
C GLU A 103 7.39 -10.83 -3.54
N GLU A 104 7.04 -10.07 -2.50
CA GLU A 104 5.83 -9.25 -2.47
C GLU A 104 5.90 -8.00 -3.34
N PHE A 105 7.09 -7.47 -3.67
CA PHE A 105 7.26 -6.31 -4.57
C PHE A 105 7.77 -6.80 -5.93
N SER A 106 6.94 -7.58 -6.62
CA SER A 106 7.38 -8.33 -7.81
C SER A 106 7.31 -7.53 -9.12
N ASP A 107 6.45 -6.50 -9.19
CA ASP A 107 6.21 -5.73 -10.41
C ASP A 107 6.73 -4.28 -10.35
N ALA A 108 6.75 -3.61 -11.50
CA ALA A 108 7.27 -2.24 -11.61
C ALA A 108 6.47 -1.21 -10.80
N LYS A 109 5.16 -1.42 -10.63
CA LYS A 109 4.29 -0.51 -9.88
C LYS A 109 4.50 -0.69 -8.38
N ASP A 110 4.67 -1.93 -7.94
CA ASP A 110 4.97 -2.22 -6.53
C ASP A 110 6.29 -1.57 -6.12
N HIS A 111 7.30 -1.64 -6.99
CA HIS A 111 8.56 -0.92 -6.80
C HIS A 111 8.41 0.61 -6.76
N GLU A 112 7.52 1.18 -7.57
CA GLU A 112 7.22 2.62 -7.54
C GLU A 112 6.58 3.03 -6.20
N ILE A 113 5.67 2.20 -5.67
CA ILE A 113 5.06 2.41 -4.36
C ILE A 113 6.13 2.35 -3.27
N LEU A 114 7.00 1.33 -3.31
CA LEU A 114 8.11 1.18 -2.37
C LEU A 114 9.01 2.43 -2.36
N ASP A 115 9.46 2.90 -3.53
CA ASP A 115 10.32 4.09 -3.64
C ASP A 115 9.63 5.33 -3.04
N LYS A 116 8.38 5.59 -3.46
CA LYS A 116 7.68 6.81 -3.06
C LYS A 116 7.32 6.79 -1.58
N VAL A 117 6.82 5.67 -1.05
CA VAL A 117 6.44 5.56 0.36
C VAL A 117 7.69 5.55 1.25
N ALA A 118 8.82 4.98 0.81
CA ALA A 118 10.10 5.14 1.51
C ALA A 118 10.52 6.63 1.57
N SER A 119 10.37 7.37 0.47
CA SER A 119 10.63 8.81 0.45
C SER A 119 9.70 9.59 1.39
N VAL A 120 8.41 9.22 1.47
CA VAL A 120 7.46 9.79 2.44
C VAL A 120 7.96 9.56 3.87
N ARG A 121 8.61 8.43 4.16
CA ARG A 121 9.24 8.16 5.47
C ARG A 121 10.59 8.84 5.67
N GLY A 122 11.13 9.53 4.66
CA GLY A 122 12.47 10.12 4.69
C GLY A 122 13.61 9.11 4.48
N ILE A 123 13.32 7.90 4.04
CA ILE A 123 14.31 6.85 3.76
C ILE A 123 14.65 6.94 2.28
N ARG A 124 15.88 7.36 1.95
CA ARG A 124 16.34 7.47 0.56
C ARG A 124 17.67 6.75 0.41
N LEU A 125 17.85 6.09 -0.73
CA LEU A 125 19.11 5.39 -1.04
C LEU A 125 20.32 6.34 -1.10
N LEU A 126 20.11 7.62 -1.39
CA LEU A 126 21.16 8.65 -1.43
C LEU A 126 21.60 9.14 -0.04
N ASP A 127 20.86 8.81 1.00
CA ASP A 127 21.15 9.18 2.39
C ASP A 127 21.91 8.06 3.15
N LEU A 128 22.31 6.98 2.45
CA LEU A 128 23.06 5.81 2.95
C LEU A 128 24.47 5.75 2.37
#